data_AF-A0A0F9EBP1-F1
#
_entry.id   AF-A0A0F9EBP1-F1
#
_cell.length_a   1.000
_cell.length_b   1.000
_cell.length_c   1.000
_cell.angle_alpha   90.00
_cell.angle_beta   90.00
_cell.angle_gamma   90.00
#
_symmetry.space_group_name_H-M   'P 1'
#
loop_
_entity.id
_entity.type
_entity.pdbx_description
1 polymer ?
#
loop_
_entity_poly.entity_id
_entity_poly.type
_entity_poly.pdbx_seq_one_letter_code
_entity_poly.pdbx_strand_id
1 'polypeptide(L)'
;AEDLIENGHATKVEGGRRSTPAAAGTTPSSDKAPSGNIKKVLAWVGDDHSRAATALEAETARAKTRASLVETLEAIIADGKGE
;
A
#
# COMPACT_ATOMS: atom_id res chain seq x y z
N ALA A 1 -23.28 -35.99 45.53
CA ALA A 1 -22.18 -36.90 45.14
C ALA A 1 -22.36 -37.18 43.65
N GLU A 2 -22.22 -36.17 42.81
CA GLU A 2 -20.94 -35.58 42.32
C GLU A 2 -20.47 -36.30 41.05
N ASP A 3 -21.06 -35.78 39.97
CA ASP A 3 -20.53 -35.56 38.62
C ASP A 3 -19.04 -35.89 38.41
N LEU A 4 -18.80 -36.91 37.57
CA LEU A 4 -17.48 -37.24 37.05
C LEU A 4 -17.35 -36.69 35.63
N ILE A 5 -17.05 -35.40 35.51
CA ILE A 5 -16.58 -34.77 34.27
C ILE A 5 -15.11 -34.42 34.47
N GLU A 6 -14.24 -35.38 34.18
CA GLU A 6 -12.80 -35.17 34.13
C GLU A 6 -12.39 -35.04 32.66
N ASN A 7 -12.12 -33.80 32.24
CA ASN A 7 -11.01 -33.38 31.38
C ASN A 7 -11.34 -32.00 30.80
N GLY A 8 -10.93 -30.98 31.55
CA GLY A 8 -10.92 -29.61 31.07
C GLY A 8 -9.85 -29.39 30.02
N HIS A 9 -10.23 -28.79 28.89
CA HIS A 9 -9.36 -27.84 28.21
C HIS A 9 -10.22 -26.72 27.62
N ALA A 10 -9.95 -25.51 28.11
CA ALA A 10 -10.76 -24.32 27.96
C ALA A 10 -11.01 -23.94 26.49
N THR A 11 -12.28 -23.91 26.09
CA THR A 11 -12.74 -23.15 24.94
C THR A 11 -12.67 -21.66 25.29
N LYS A 12 -11.60 -20.98 24.88
CA LYS A 12 -11.55 -19.52 24.89
C LYS A 12 -12.36 -18.99 23.70
N VAL A 13 -13.52 -18.44 24.02
CA VAL A 13 -14.33 -17.59 23.14
C VAL A 13 -13.76 -16.16 23.14
N GLU A 14 -13.33 -15.69 21.98
CA GLU A 14 -13.12 -14.27 21.64
C GLU A 14 -13.21 -14.24 20.11
N GLY A 15 -14.33 -13.88 19.48
CA GLY A 15 -14.86 -12.53 19.49
C GLY A 15 -14.40 -11.79 18.23
N GLY A 16 -15.16 -11.90 17.13
CA GLY A 16 -15.25 -10.79 16.17
C GLY A 16 -14.76 -11.01 14.73
N ARG A 17 -15.76 -11.07 13.84
CA ARG A 17 -15.84 -10.36 12.55
C ARG A 17 -15.00 -10.84 11.35
N ARG A 18 -15.76 -11.29 10.34
CA ARG A 18 -15.73 -10.84 8.93
C ARG A 18 -14.77 -11.58 7.98
N SER A 19 -15.41 -12.41 7.15
CA SER A 19 -15.26 -12.58 5.70
C SER A 19 -13.88 -12.49 5.04
N THR A 20 -13.63 -13.51 4.21
CA THR A 20 -12.65 -13.67 3.11
C THR A 20 -11.20 -13.99 3.46
N PRO A 21 -10.66 -15.14 3.01
CA PRO A 21 -9.23 -15.25 2.70
C PRO A 21 -8.98 -14.52 1.37
N ALA A 22 -8.92 -13.20 1.40
CA ALA A 22 -8.29 -12.46 0.32
C ALA A 22 -6.79 -12.78 0.38
N ALA A 23 -6.26 -13.23 -0.75
CA ALA A 23 -4.90 -13.74 -0.92
C ALA A 23 -3.85 -12.92 -0.15
N ALA A 24 -3.00 -13.65 0.55
CA ALA A 24 -1.80 -13.15 1.18
C ALA A 24 -0.87 -12.46 0.16
N GLY A 25 -0.16 -11.44 0.66
CA GLY A 25 1.26 -11.30 0.32
C GLY A 25 1.59 -10.22 -0.68
N THR A 26 1.53 -8.96 -0.26
CA THR A 26 2.66 -8.01 -0.31
C THR A 26 2.12 -6.66 0.13
N THR A 27 2.35 -6.32 1.39
CA THR A 27 2.56 -4.91 1.72
C THR A 27 3.91 -4.58 1.10
N PRO A 28 4.03 -3.79 0.02
CA PRO A 28 5.33 -3.23 -0.30
C PRO A 28 5.55 -2.15 0.76
N SER A 29 6.13 -2.55 1.90
CA SER A 29 6.98 -1.65 2.66
C SER A 29 8.24 -1.44 1.81
N SER A 30 8.04 -0.82 0.67
CA SER A 30 9.09 -0.27 -0.17
C SER A 30 8.74 1.18 -0.25
N ASP A 31 9.48 1.95 0.54
CA ASP A 31 9.64 3.40 0.48
C ASP A 31 10.28 3.83 -0.87
N LYS A 32 9.96 3.10 -1.93
CA LYS A 32 10.55 3.17 -3.26
C LYS A 32 9.41 3.00 -4.24
N ALA A 33 9.28 3.98 -5.13
CA ALA A 33 8.24 3.97 -6.15
C ALA A 33 8.34 2.67 -6.98
N PRO A 34 7.21 2.02 -7.29
CA PRO A 34 7.21 0.79 -8.05
C PRO A 34 7.81 1.05 -9.44
N SER A 35 8.87 0.32 -9.78
CA SER A 35 9.44 0.34 -11.11
C SER A 35 8.53 -0.45 -12.06
N GLY A 36 7.80 0.24 -12.93
CA GLY A 36 6.78 -0.42 -13.75
C GLY A 36 6.12 0.50 -14.76
N ASN A 37 4.87 0.17 -15.10
CA ASN A 37 4.02 0.96 -15.99
C ASN A 37 3.57 2.26 -15.31
N ILE A 38 3.42 3.33 -16.07
CA ILE A 38 2.94 4.66 -15.64
C ILE A 38 1.69 4.53 -14.76
N LYS A 39 0.69 3.75 -15.18
CA LYS A 39 -0.55 3.53 -14.40
C LYS A 39 -0.31 2.93 -13.02
N LYS A 40 0.70 2.05 -12.88
CA LYS A 40 1.06 1.43 -11.60
C LYS A 40 1.78 2.41 -10.68
N VAL A 41 2.62 3.28 -11.25
CA VAL A 41 3.26 4.37 -10.50
C VAL A 41 2.20 5.35 -10.01
N LEU A 42 1.33 5.84 -10.90
CA LEU A 42 0.26 6.78 -10.55
C LEU A 42 -0.73 6.19 -9.54
N ALA A 43 -1.11 4.91 -9.65
CA ALA A 43 -1.97 4.27 -8.66
C ALA A 43 -1.30 4.09 -7.28
N TRP A 44 0.04 3.98 -7.24
CA TRP A 44 0.79 3.94 -5.98
C TRP A 44 0.95 5.32 -5.36
N VAL A 45 1.14 6.35 -6.19
CA VAL A 45 1.16 7.76 -5.78
C VAL A 45 -0.21 8.17 -5.24
N GLY A 46 -1.28 7.89 -5.99
CA GLY A 46 -2.61 8.42 -5.67
C GLY A 46 -2.57 9.94 -5.61
N ASP A 47 -3.01 10.49 -4.48
CA ASP A 47 -3.00 11.92 -4.18
C ASP A 47 -1.89 12.30 -3.18
N ASP A 48 -0.94 11.40 -2.93
CA ASP A 48 0.14 11.63 -1.96
C ASP A 48 1.32 12.36 -2.62
N HIS A 49 1.49 13.64 -2.27
CA HIS A 49 2.57 14.48 -2.81
C HIS A 49 3.98 13.96 -2.47
N SER A 50 4.17 13.32 -1.31
CA SER A 50 5.47 12.77 -0.91
C SER A 50 5.82 11.57 -1.78
N ARG A 51 4.83 10.74 -2.11
CA ARG A 51 4.98 9.64 -3.06
C ARG A 51 5.21 10.16 -4.48
N ALA A 52 4.52 11.22 -4.88
CA ALA A 52 4.72 11.84 -6.19
C ALA A 52 6.17 12.33 -6.36
N ALA A 53 6.73 13.01 -5.34
CA ALA A 53 8.13 13.44 -5.34
C ALA A 53 9.10 12.25 -5.41
N THR A 54 8.85 11.19 -4.65
CA THR A 54 9.66 9.96 -4.66
C THR A 54 9.64 9.28 -6.03
N ALA A 55 8.45 9.22 -6.66
CA ALA A 55 8.29 8.67 -8.00
C ALA A 55 8.97 9.55 -9.06
N LEU A 56 8.94 10.86 -8.89
CA LEU A 56 9.57 11.82 -9.79
C LEU A 56 11.10 11.66 -9.75
N GLU A 57 11.71 11.63 -8.58
CA GLU A 57 13.16 11.36 -8.45
C GLU A 57 13.55 10.00 -9.04
N ALA A 58 12.74 8.96 -8.78
CA ALA A 58 13.01 7.64 -9.33
C ALA A 58 12.91 7.60 -10.87
N GLU A 59 12.01 8.38 -11.47
CA GLU A 59 11.84 8.46 -12.92
C GLU A 59 12.90 9.37 -13.57
N THR A 60 13.27 10.51 -12.96
CA THR A 60 14.34 11.40 -13.47
C THR A 60 15.73 10.76 -13.38
N ALA A 61 15.96 9.87 -12.40
CA ALA A 61 17.18 9.07 -12.31
C ALA A 61 17.26 7.94 -13.37
N ARG A 62 16.20 7.67 -14.14
CA ARG A 62 16.25 6.67 -15.21
C ARG A 62 16.93 7.21 -16.46
N ALA A 63 17.69 6.33 -17.11
CA ALA A 63 18.30 6.61 -18.42
C ALA A 63 17.27 6.91 -19.52
N LYS A 64 16.04 6.40 -19.40
CA LYS A 64 14.94 6.68 -20.32
C LYS A 64 13.72 7.15 -19.54
N THR A 65 13.71 8.45 -19.28
CA THR A 65 12.61 9.18 -18.66
C THR A 65 11.35 9.09 -19.51
N ARG A 66 10.22 8.91 -18.84
CA ARG A 66 8.89 9.00 -19.44
C ARG A 66 8.33 10.38 -19.20
N ALA A 67 8.51 11.28 -20.17
CA ALA A 67 8.07 12.67 -20.07
C ALA A 67 6.61 12.83 -19.60
N SER A 68 5.69 12.02 -20.13
CA SER A 68 4.28 12.04 -19.70
C SER A 68 4.06 11.64 -18.23
N LEU A 69 4.88 10.72 -17.69
CA LEU A 69 4.81 10.38 -16.27
C LEU A 69 5.39 11.51 -15.41
N VAL A 70 6.52 12.08 -15.83
CA VAL A 70 7.14 13.23 -15.16
C VAL A 70 6.16 14.40 -15.06
N GLU A 71 5.55 14.79 -16.17
CA GLU A 71 4.56 15.89 -16.22
C GLU A 71 3.37 15.64 -15.28
N THR A 72 2.86 14.40 -15.25
CA THR A 72 1.76 14.05 -14.34
C THR A 72 2.16 14.11 -12.87
N LEU A 73 3.38 13.65 -12.53
CA LEU A 73 3.89 13.69 -11.16
C LEU A 73 4.15 15.12 -10.69
N GLU A 74 4.71 15.97 -11.56
CA GLU A 74 4.90 17.40 -11.27
C GLU A 74 3.57 18.11 -11.05
N ALA A 75 2.54 17.80 -11.83
CA ALA A 75 1.20 18.35 -11.64
C ALA A 75 0.60 17.98 -10.27
N ILE A 76 0.73 16.72 -9.84
CA ILE A 76 0.27 16.26 -8.51
C ILE A 76 1.02 17.01 -7.39
N ILE A 77 2.35 17.18 -7.53
CA ILE A 77 3.15 17.91 -6.53
C ILE A 77 2.76 19.39 -6.47
N ALA A 78 2.47 20.00 -7.63
CA ALA A 78 2.09 21.41 -7.72
C ALA A 78 0.67 21.68 -7.18
N ASP A 79 -0.27 20.77 -7.41
CA ASP A 79 -1.64 20.84 -6.89
C ASP A 79 -1.65 20.96 -5.36
N GLY A 80 -0.81 20.18 -4.68
CA GLY A 80 -0.63 20.22 -3.23
C GLY A 80 -0.03 21.49 -2.62
N LYS A 81 0.46 22.42 -3.44
CA LYS A 81 1.07 23.69 -2.99
C LYS A 81 0.12 24.89 -3.09
N GLY A 82 -1.12 24.68 -3.51
CA GLY A 82 -2.11 25.72 -3.78
C GLY A 82 -3.22 25.87 -2.73
N GLU A 83 -2.92 25.86 -1.43
CA GLU A 83 -3.84 26.31 -0.36
C GLU A 83 -3.09 27.19 0.66
#